data_AF-A0AAN6N335-F1
#
_entry.id   AF-A0AAN6N335-F1
#
_cell.length_a   1.000
_cell.length_b   1.000
_cell.length_c   1.000
_cell.angle_alpha   90.00
_cell.angle_beta   90.00
_cell.angle_gamma   90.00
#
_symmetry.space_group_name_H-M   'P 1'
#
loop_
_entity.id
_entity.type
_entity.pdbx_description
1 polymer ?
#
loop_
_entity_poly.entity_id
_entity_poly.type
_entity_poly.pdbx_seq_one_letter_code
_entity_poly.pdbx_strand_id
1 'polypeptide(L)'
;MHTGICPLDPLSITASAIAVATLAAKLCSILAEIREQCTALPGRLHAVNNEIQDLRVVLEQVAAVVKEHKAHNVHGDVESKIPELLWQGRDRLLALQHLLSRVQGVGLRKRELFFRTVLWKKQQGTLAVLQGDIKRVKSSLNVLLGVSNS
;
A
#
# COMPACT_ATOMS: atom_id res chain seq x y z
N MET A 1 0.33 -15.41 27.63
CA MET A 1 -0.85 -14.91 26.88
C MET A 1 -0.61 -15.23 25.41
N HIS A 2 -1.21 -16.30 24.91
CA HIS A 2 -1.09 -16.74 23.52
C HIS A 2 -1.91 -15.78 22.64
N THR A 3 -1.25 -15.03 21.76
CA THR A 3 -1.90 -14.35 20.64
C THR A 3 -2.33 -15.42 19.64
N GLY A 4 -3.53 -15.96 19.83
CA GLY A 4 -4.20 -16.78 18.83
C GLY A 4 -4.48 -15.92 17.62
N ILE A 5 -3.62 -16.03 16.61
CA ILE A 5 -3.99 -15.62 15.25
C ILE A 5 -5.04 -16.63 14.83
N CYS A 6 -6.33 -16.26 14.94
CA CYS A 6 -7.39 -17.02 14.33
C CYS A 6 -7.06 -17.17 12.84
N PRO A 7 -7.02 -18.39 12.28
CA PRO A 7 -6.81 -18.55 10.85
C PRO A 7 -7.90 -17.74 10.14
N LEU A 8 -7.47 -16.72 9.39
CA LEU A 8 -8.38 -15.92 8.60
C LEU A 8 -8.92 -16.84 7.51
N ASP A 9 -10.24 -17.07 7.52
CA ASP A 9 -10.86 -17.80 6.44
C ASP A 9 -10.64 -17.03 5.12
N PRO A 10 -10.63 -17.71 3.97
CA PRO A 10 -10.41 -17.10 2.66
C PRO A 10 -11.34 -15.90 2.37
N LEU A 11 -12.56 -15.88 2.92
CA LEU A 11 -13.44 -14.70 2.79
C LEU A 11 -12.87 -13.49 3.55
N SER A 12 -12.37 -13.69 4.76
CA SER A 12 -11.72 -12.63 5.55
C SER A 12 -10.42 -12.13 4.90
N ILE A 13 -9.62 -13.03 4.32
CA ILE A 13 -8.42 -12.66 3.53
C ILE A 13 -8.82 -11.83 2.31
N THR A 14 -9.83 -12.26 1.57
CA THR A 14 -10.37 -11.53 0.40
C THR A 14 -10.85 -10.13 0.78
N ALA A 15 -11.64 -10.02 1.86
CA ALA A 15 -12.13 -8.74 2.36
C ALA A 15 -10.98 -7.81 2.78
N SER A 16 -9.97 -8.37 3.44
CA SER A 16 -8.76 -7.64 3.82
C SER A 16 -8.01 -7.12 2.59
N ALA A 17 -7.75 -7.97 1.59
CA ALA A 17 -7.09 -7.57 0.35
C ALA A 17 -7.84 -6.44 -0.38
N ILE A 18 -9.17 -6.53 -0.48
CA ILE A 18 -10.02 -5.48 -1.06
C ILE A 18 -9.94 -4.18 -0.25
N ALA A 19 -9.97 -4.26 1.08
CA ALA A 19 -9.85 -3.08 1.95
C ALA A 19 -8.49 -2.38 1.76
N VAL A 20 -7.40 -3.14 1.67
CA VAL A 20 -6.06 -2.59 1.41
C VAL A 20 -5.96 -1.99 0.01
N ALA A 21 -6.54 -2.65 -1.01
CA ALA A 21 -6.58 -2.12 -2.37
C ALA A 21 -7.39 -0.80 -2.46
N THR A 22 -8.48 -0.71 -1.71
CA THR A 22 -9.30 0.51 -1.62
C THR A 22 -8.52 1.65 -0.97
N LEU A 23 -7.75 1.35 0.08
CA LEU A 23 -6.86 2.34 0.70
C LEU A 23 -5.77 2.81 -0.28
N ALA A 24 -5.15 1.88 -1.01
CA ALA A 24 -4.18 2.20 -2.05
C ALA A 24 -4.77 3.12 -3.12
N ALA A 25 -5.99 2.83 -3.61
CA ALA A 25 -6.69 3.66 -4.58
C ALA A 25 -6.91 5.10 -4.07
N LYS A 26 -7.36 5.26 -2.82
CA LYS A 26 -7.54 6.58 -2.19
C LYS A 26 -6.22 7.35 -2.12
N LEU A 27 -5.13 6.68 -1.76
CA LEU A 27 -3.81 7.32 -1.69
C LEU A 27 -3.29 7.74 -3.05
N CYS A 28 -3.59 6.97 -4.11
CA CYS A 28 -3.24 7.39 -5.47
C CYS A 28 -3.93 8.69 -5.87
N SER A 29 -5.21 8.87 -5.53
CA SER A 29 -5.94 10.12 -5.75
C SER A 29 -5.29 11.28 -5.00
N ILE A 30 -5.00 11.10 -3.70
CA ILE A 30 -4.37 12.13 -2.86
C ILE A 30 -2.99 12.52 -3.41
N LEU A 31 -2.17 11.54 -3.83
CA LEU A 31 -0.85 11.80 -4.42
C LEU A 31 -0.95 12.56 -5.74
N ALA A 32 -1.94 12.24 -6.58
CA ALA A 32 -2.20 12.97 -7.82
C ALA A 32 -2.57 14.43 -7.54
N GLU A 33 -3.45 14.69 -6.57
CA GLU A 33 -3.82 16.05 -6.14
C GLU A 33 -2.62 16.83 -5.59
N ILE A 34 -1.82 16.19 -4.73
CA ILE A 34 -0.61 16.82 -4.18
C ILE A 34 0.38 17.16 -5.30
N ARG A 35 0.54 16.28 -6.29
CA ARG A 35 1.43 16.51 -7.43
C ARG A 35 0.97 17.71 -8.27
N GLU A 36 -0.32 17.85 -8.49
CA GLU A 36 -0.89 19.01 -9.20
C GLU A 36 -0.60 20.32 -8.46
N GLN A 37 -0.70 20.31 -7.13
CA GLN A 37 -0.47 21.49 -6.31
C GLN A 37 1.00 21.74 -5.92
N CYS A 38 1.90 20.77 -6.13
CA CYS A 38 3.30 20.83 -5.68
C CYS A 38 4.26 20.41 -6.80
N THR A 39 4.63 21.38 -7.64
CA THR A 39 5.54 21.20 -8.79
C THR A 39 7.00 20.98 -8.39
N ALA A 40 7.35 21.09 -7.11
CA ALA A 40 8.73 21.00 -6.64
C ALA A 40 9.26 19.56 -6.59
N LEU A 41 8.39 18.55 -6.46
CA LEU A 41 8.79 17.14 -6.28
C LEU A 41 7.95 16.13 -7.12
N PRO A 42 7.67 16.41 -8.41
CA PRO A 42 6.77 15.59 -9.21
C PRO A 42 7.31 14.18 -9.45
N GLY A 43 8.63 14.03 -9.61
CA GLY A 43 9.26 12.73 -9.90
C GLY A 43 9.13 11.73 -8.75
N ARG A 44 9.37 12.14 -7.50
CA ARG A 44 9.25 11.22 -6.35
C ARG A 44 7.80 10.86 -6.03
N LEU A 45 6.90 11.84 -6.08
CA LEU A 45 5.47 11.58 -5.91
C LEU A 45 4.95 10.63 -6.98
N HIS A 46 5.40 10.80 -8.23
CA HIS A 46 5.05 9.88 -9.32
C HIS A 46 5.59 8.46 -9.07
N ALA A 47 6.84 8.31 -8.65
CA ALA A 47 7.43 7.00 -8.36
C ALA A 47 6.67 6.26 -7.24
N VAL A 48 6.33 6.95 -6.15
CA VAL A 48 5.53 6.39 -5.05
C VAL A 48 4.14 6.02 -5.53
N ASN A 49 3.50 6.89 -6.32
CA ASN A 49 2.17 6.63 -6.88
C ASN A 49 2.17 5.37 -7.76
N ASN A 50 3.18 5.19 -8.61
CA ASN A 50 3.30 4.01 -9.46
C ASN A 50 3.44 2.73 -8.62
N GLU A 51 4.24 2.73 -7.56
CA GLU A 51 4.39 1.55 -6.69
C GLU A 51 3.08 1.21 -5.95
N ILE A 52 2.28 2.21 -5.56
CA ILE A 52 0.97 1.99 -4.91
C ILE A 52 -0.06 1.48 -5.92
N GLN A 53 -0.05 2.00 -7.14
CA GLN A 53 -0.89 1.50 -8.22
C GLN A 53 -0.58 0.04 -8.53
N ASP A 54 0.70 -0.32 -8.60
CA ASP A 54 1.12 -1.70 -8.83
C ASP A 54 0.73 -2.61 -7.65
N LEU A 55 0.96 -2.17 -6.39
CA LEU A 55 0.50 -2.90 -5.21
C LEU A 55 -1.02 -3.13 -5.23
N ARG A 56 -1.82 -2.13 -5.64
CA ARG A 56 -3.27 -2.27 -5.77
C ARG A 56 -3.65 -3.41 -6.72
N VAL A 57 -3.03 -3.44 -7.90
CA VAL A 57 -3.27 -4.48 -8.90
C VAL A 57 -2.90 -5.86 -8.36
N VAL A 58 -1.81 -5.96 -7.60
CA VAL A 58 -1.43 -7.21 -6.93
C VAL A 58 -2.46 -7.62 -5.87
N LEU A 59 -2.96 -6.69 -5.06
CA LEU A 59 -3.99 -6.97 -4.05
C LEU A 59 -5.33 -7.41 -4.67
N GLU A 60 -5.72 -6.81 -5.81
CA GLU A 60 -6.88 -7.23 -6.61
C GLU A 60 -6.71 -8.67 -7.12
N GLN A 61 -5.50 -9.05 -7.56
CA GLN A 61 -5.18 -10.42 -7.94
C GLN A 61 -5.19 -11.39 -6.74
N VAL A 62 -4.63 -11.01 -5.58
CA VAL A 62 -4.71 -11.81 -4.35
C VAL A 62 -6.16 -12.11 -3.99
N ALA A 63 -7.03 -11.09 -4.03
CA ALA A 63 -8.46 -11.28 -3.76
C ALA A 63 -9.12 -12.26 -4.73
N ALA A 64 -8.78 -12.19 -6.02
CA ALA A 64 -9.29 -13.12 -7.03
C ALA A 64 -8.81 -14.55 -6.81
N VAL A 65 -7.50 -14.74 -6.59
CA VAL A 65 -6.86 -16.05 -6.40
C VAL A 65 -7.33 -16.73 -5.12
N VAL A 66 -7.46 -16.01 -4.01
CA VAL A 66 -7.97 -16.58 -2.74
C VAL A 66 -9.44 -16.96 -2.86
N LYS A 67 -10.23 -16.17 -3.62
CA LYS A 67 -11.64 -16.50 -3.90
C LYS A 67 -11.77 -17.74 -4.77
N GLU A 68 -10.86 -17.94 -5.73
CA GLU A 68 -10.84 -19.10 -6.64
C GLU A 68 -10.30 -20.37 -5.97
N HIS A 69 -9.27 -20.28 -5.13
CA HIS A 69 -8.74 -21.41 -4.35
C HIS A 69 -9.75 -21.96 -3.33
N LYS A 70 -10.81 -21.21 -3.01
CA LYS A 70 -11.97 -21.75 -2.28
C LYS A 70 -12.65 -22.91 -3.02
N ALA A 71 -12.41 -23.09 -4.32
CA ALA A 71 -12.95 -24.19 -5.14
C ALA A 71 -12.03 -25.44 -5.19
N HIS A 72 -10.74 -25.31 -4.87
CA HIS A 72 -9.78 -26.41 -4.89
C HIS A 72 -8.94 -26.35 -3.61
N ASN A 73 -9.24 -27.23 -2.63
CA ASN A 73 -8.54 -27.37 -1.34
C ASN A 73 -7.02 -27.55 -1.53
N VAL A 74 -6.27 -26.46 -1.69
CA VAL A 74 -4.81 -26.48 -1.73
C VAL A 74 -4.30 -25.81 -0.46
N HIS A 75 -4.01 -26.65 0.53
CA HIS A 75 -3.46 -26.26 1.82
C HIS A 75 -1.94 -26.08 1.70
N GLY A 76 -1.40 -24.94 2.15
CA GLY A 76 0.03 -24.73 2.20
C GLY A 76 0.45 -23.39 2.84
N ASP A 77 1.70 -23.35 3.30
CA ASP A 77 2.46 -22.23 3.92
C ASP A 77 2.19 -20.82 3.32
N VAL A 78 1.74 -20.77 2.07
CA VAL A 78 1.33 -19.58 1.31
C VAL A 78 0.12 -18.86 1.93
N GLU A 79 -0.95 -19.59 2.31
CA GLU A 79 -2.16 -18.98 2.92
C GLU A 79 -1.85 -18.35 4.29
N SER A 80 -0.82 -18.85 4.98
CA SER A 80 -0.40 -18.32 6.29
C SER A 80 0.37 -17.01 6.17
N LYS A 81 1.07 -16.79 5.05
CA LYS A 81 1.89 -15.59 4.80
C LYS A 81 1.10 -14.42 4.19
N ILE A 82 0.04 -14.70 3.43
CA ILE A 82 -0.80 -13.66 2.82
C ILE A 82 -1.38 -12.69 3.89
N PRO A 83 -2.00 -13.16 4.99
CA PRO A 83 -2.50 -12.26 6.04
C PRO A 83 -1.44 -11.31 6.61
N GLU A 84 -0.23 -11.81 6.84
CA GLU A 84 0.88 -11.01 7.35
C GLU A 84 1.28 -9.92 6.34
N LEU A 85 1.41 -10.28 5.06
CA LEU A 85 1.73 -9.33 4.00
C LEU A 85 0.62 -8.30 3.77
N LEU A 86 -0.65 -8.70 3.89
CA LEU A 86 -1.79 -7.77 3.84
C LEU A 86 -1.76 -6.78 5.00
N TRP A 87 -1.44 -7.25 6.21
CA TRP A 87 -1.28 -6.39 7.37
C TRP A 87 -0.11 -5.42 7.20
N GLN A 88 1.06 -5.90 6.76
CA GLN A 88 2.22 -5.05 6.48
C GLN A 88 1.91 -4.00 5.41
N GLY A 89 1.27 -4.40 4.31
CA GLY A 89 0.84 -3.48 3.25
C GLY A 89 -0.10 -2.41 3.77
N ARG A 90 -1.10 -2.80 4.57
CA ARG A 90 -2.03 -1.86 5.21
C ARG A 90 -1.30 -0.86 6.11
N ASP A 91 -0.43 -1.34 6.99
CA ASP A 91 0.31 -0.52 7.93
C ASP A 91 1.16 0.53 7.20
N ARG A 92 1.88 0.11 6.15
CA ARG A 92 2.72 1.01 5.34
C ARG A 92 1.90 2.04 4.56
N LEU A 93 0.73 1.67 4.04
CA LEU A 93 -0.19 2.61 3.41
C LEU A 93 -0.78 3.61 4.43
N LEU A 94 -1.10 3.19 5.65
CA LEU A 94 -1.54 4.11 6.72
C LEU A 94 -0.43 5.06 7.17
N ALA A 95 0.80 4.56 7.29
CA ALA A 95 1.96 5.42 7.58
C ALA A 95 2.17 6.46 6.48
N LEU A 96 2.01 6.07 5.21
CA LEU A 96 2.02 7.01 4.09
C LEU A 96 0.87 8.00 4.20
N GLN A 97 -0.36 7.56 4.46
CA GLN A 97 -1.51 8.45 4.64
C GLN A 97 -1.25 9.53 5.69
N HIS A 98 -0.72 9.13 6.85
CA HIS A 98 -0.37 10.06 7.93
C HIS A 98 0.69 11.08 7.50
N LEU A 99 1.70 10.66 6.73
CA LEU A 99 2.69 11.55 6.14
C LEU A 99 2.03 12.54 5.18
N LEU A 100 1.16 12.08 4.27
CA LEU A 100 0.45 12.94 3.31
C LEU A 100 -0.42 13.97 4.03
N SER A 101 -1.20 13.56 5.04
CA SER A 101 -2.04 14.46 5.84
C SER A 101 -1.21 15.52 6.57
N ARG A 102 -0.04 15.16 7.11
CA ARG A 102 0.87 16.11 7.77
C ARG A 102 1.36 17.19 6.80
N VAL A 103 1.57 16.85 5.53
CA VAL A 103 2.04 17.81 4.54
C VAL A 103 0.88 18.64 3.94
N GLN A 104 -0.31 18.05 3.80
CA GLN A 104 -1.52 18.75 3.38
C GLN A 104 -2.08 19.71 4.44
N GLY A 105 -1.83 19.47 5.73
CA GLY A 105 -2.24 20.35 6.82
C GLY A 105 -1.57 21.73 6.83
N VAL A 106 -0.58 21.96 5.95
CA VAL A 106 0.03 23.28 5.73
C VAL A 106 -0.80 24.02 4.68
N GLY A 107 -1.29 25.22 5.01
CA GLY A 107 -2.25 25.96 4.18
C GLY A 107 -1.75 26.34 2.77
N LEU A 108 -2.65 26.90 1.97
CA LEU A 108 -2.43 27.18 0.54
C LEU A 108 -1.87 28.59 0.26
N ARG A 109 -1.57 29.42 1.26
CA ARG A 109 -0.97 30.75 1.01
C ARG A 109 0.46 30.59 0.51
N LYS A 110 0.98 31.55 -0.28
CA LYS A 110 2.35 31.49 -0.86
C LYS A 110 3.46 31.15 0.16
N ARG A 111 3.40 31.73 1.36
CA ARG A 111 4.35 31.45 2.45
C ARG A 111 4.23 30.00 2.95
N GLU A 112 3.01 29.49 3.01
CA GLU A 112 2.69 28.11 3.43
C GLU A 112 3.07 27.08 2.35
N LEU A 113 2.92 27.40 1.06
CA LEU A 113 3.41 26.58 -0.06
C LEU A 113 4.94 26.40 -0.03
N PHE A 114 5.68 27.43 0.36
CA PHE A 114 7.12 27.34 0.58
C PHE A 114 7.43 26.39 1.75
N PHE A 115 6.74 26.54 2.89
CA PHE A 115 6.88 25.62 4.03
C PHE A 115 6.51 24.18 3.66
N ARG A 116 5.47 24.00 2.84
CA ARG A 116 5.04 22.69 2.33
C ARG A 116 6.15 22.06 1.49
N THR A 117 6.81 22.84 0.64
CA THR A 117 7.94 22.37 -0.17
C THR A 117 9.14 21.98 0.69
N VAL A 118 9.48 22.78 1.71
CA VAL A 118 10.58 22.46 2.65
C VAL A 118 10.26 21.23 3.48
N LEU A 119 9.02 21.11 3.98
CA LEU A 119 8.55 19.94 4.72
C LEU A 119 8.59 18.69 3.83
N TRP A 120 8.16 18.80 2.58
CA TRP A 120 8.25 17.73 1.60
C TRP A 120 9.69 17.27 1.37
N LYS A 121 10.64 18.21 1.25
CA LYS A 121 12.08 17.91 1.14
C LYS A 121 12.58 17.14 2.35
N LYS A 122 12.15 17.51 3.57
CA LYS A 122 12.50 16.79 4.81
C LYS A 122 11.91 15.37 4.86
N GLN A 123 10.71 15.17 4.31
CA GLN A 123 10.05 13.86 4.28
C GLN A 123 10.51 12.94 3.14
N GLN A 124 11.39 13.39 2.24
CA GLN A 124 11.86 12.59 1.09
C GLN A 124 12.52 11.27 1.50
N GLY A 125 13.24 11.26 2.63
CA GLY A 125 13.87 10.04 3.16
C GLY A 125 12.84 9.03 3.64
N THR A 126 11.91 9.48 4.49
CA THR A 126 10.78 8.66 4.97
C THR A 126 9.95 8.11 3.82
N LEU A 127 9.68 8.94 2.80
CA LEU A 127 8.92 8.55 1.62
C LEU A 127 9.64 7.47 0.80
N ALA A 128 10.97 7.55 0.68
CA ALA A 128 11.77 6.53 -0.01
C ALA A 128 11.78 5.19 0.75
N VAL A 129 11.84 5.24 2.09
CA VAL A 129 11.74 4.03 2.93
C VAL A 129 10.37 3.38 2.76
N LEU A 130 9.29 4.16 2.85
CA LEU A 130 7.92 3.68 2.65
C LEU A 130 7.73 3.08 1.25
N GLN A 131 8.28 3.72 0.21
CA GLN A 131 8.25 3.18 -1.14
C GLN A 131 8.97 1.83 -1.23
N GLY A 132 10.15 1.71 -0.61
CA GLY A 132 10.91 0.45 -0.56
C GLY A 132 10.16 -0.67 0.15
N ASP A 133 9.51 -0.37 1.28
CA ASP A 133 8.68 -1.34 2.01
C ASP A 133 7.46 -1.77 1.20
N ILE A 134 6.75 -0.82 0.57
CA ILE A 134 5.60 -1.10 -0.32
C ILE A 134 6.04 -2.03 -1.46
N LYS A 135 7.18 -1.72 -2.09
CA LYS A 135 7.75 -2.56 -3.14
C LYS A 135 8.08 -3.97 -2.63
N ARG A 136 8.63 -4.11 -1.42
CA ARG A 136 8.91 -5.42 -0.82
C ARG A 136 7.64 -6.24 -0.57
N VAL A 137 6.61 -5.63 0.02
CA VAL A 137 5.31 -6.30 0.26
C VAL A 137 4.73 -6.80 -1.06
N LYS A 138 4.69 -5.91 -2.05
CA LYS A 138 4.22 -6.21 -3.40
C LYS A 138 4.98 -7.36 -4.05
N SER A 139 6.31 -7.30 -4.08
CA SER A 139 7.13 -8.37 -4.65
C SER A 139 6.92 -9.70 -3.93
N SER A 140 6.74 -9.68 -2.61
CA SER A 140 6.48 -10.89 -1.83
C SER A 140 5.10 -11.48 -2.17
N LEU A 141 4.07 -10.64 -2.28
CA LEU A 141 2.74 -11.07 -2.74
C LEU A 141 2.80 -11.63 -4.17
N ASN A 142 3.50 -10.97 -5.09
CA ASN A 142 3.66 -11.47 -6.46
C ASN A 142 4.38 -12.82 -6.53
N VAL A 143 5.42 -13.04 -5.73
CA VAL A 143 6.09 -14.35 -5.66
C VAL A 143 5.12 -15.41 -5.16
N LEU A 144 4.34 -15.13 -4.11
CA LEU A 144 3.35 -16.08 -3.61
C LEU A 144 2.27 -16.39 -4.65
N LEU A 145 1.78 -15.39 -5.40
CA LEU A 145 0.85 -15.60 -6.51
C LEU A 145 1.46 -16.39 -7.66
N GLY A 146 2.73 -16.14 -7.99
CA GLY A 146 3.46 -16.88 -9.03
C GLY A 146 3.72 -18.34 -8.65
N VAL A 147 3.91 -18.63 -7.35
CA VAL A 147 4.00 -20.00 -6.82
C VAL A 147 2.63 -20.69 -6.82
N SER A 148 1.53 -19.95 -6.62
CA SER A 148 0.17 -20.50 -6.68
C SER A 148 -0.36 -20.74 -8.10
N ASN A 149 0.23 -20.13 -9.13
CA ASN A 149 -0.19 -20.23 -10.53
C ASN A 149 0.69 -21.15 -11.40
N SER A 150 1.66 -21.87 -10.81
CA SER A 150 2.53 -22.84 -11.50
C SER A 150 2.21 -24.27 -11.11
#